data_AF-A0A2E9W2U6-F1
#
_entry.id   AF-A0A2E9W2U6-F1
#
_cell.length_a   1.000
_cell.length_b   1.000
_cell.length_c   1.000
_cell.angle_alpha   90.00
_cell.angle_beta   90.00
_cell.angle_gamma   90.00
#
_symmetry.space_group_name_H-M   'P 1'
#
loop_
_entity.id
_entity.type
_entity.pdbx_description
1 polymer ?
#
loop_
_entity_poly.entity_id
_entity_poly.type
_entity_poly.pdbx_seq_one_letter_code
_entity_poly.pdbx_strand_id
1 'polypeptide(L)'
;MKAAGTRFLALLGVTLAAVTATLAFGVVPFRDWLDQRQVNQDLRAQVDELEQANRDYELRIDALNTDEEIEERARREYNLVLPDEEAYAVLPPPAPVRQLPGVWPFNR
;
A
#
# COMPACT_ATOMS: atom_id res chain seq x y z
N MET A 1 43.54 -59.68 14.32
CA MET A 1 42.78 -58.87 13.34
C MET A 1 41.43 -58.34 13.85
N LYS A 2 40.82 -58.88 14.92
CA LYS A 2 39.49 -58.43 15.42
C LYS A 2 39.45 -57.00 16.00
N ALA A 3 40.49 -56.57 16.71
CA ALA A 3 40.53 -55.26 17.36
C ALA A 3 40.59 -54.05 16.40
N ALA A 4 41.10 -54.24 15.17
CA ALA A 4 41.15 -53.18 14.16
C ALA A 4 39.76 -52.90 13.59
N GLY A 5 38.95 -53.95 13.37
CA GLY A 5 37.57 -53.82 12.88
C GLY A 5 36.64 -53.13 13.87
N THR A 6 36.74 -53.45 15.16
CA THR A 6 35.91 -52.81 16.20
C THR A 6 36.23 -51.34 16.39
N ARG A 7 37.52 -50.97 16.34
CA ARG A 7 37.96 -49.57 16.41
C ARG A 7 37.55 -48.77 15.18
N PHE A 8 37.63 -49.38 13.99
CA PHE A 8 37.17 -48.77 12.76
C PHE A 8 35.66 -48.54 12.77
N LEU A 9 34.87 -49.51 13.21
CA LEU A 9 33.41 -49.37 13.38
C LEU A 9 33.03 -48.29 14.40
N ALA A 10 33.74 -48.21 15.52
CA ALA A 10 33.53 -47.18 16.53
C ALA A 10 33.85 -45.77 15.99
N LEU A 11 34.98 -45.63 15.28
CA LEU A 11 35.35 -44.35 14.63
C LEU A 11 34.32 -43.94 13.58
N LEU A 12 33.84 -44.89 12.78
CA LEU A 12 32.83 -44.64 11.73
C LEU A 12 31.49 -44.19 12.34
N GLY A 13 31.08 -44.80 13.45
CA GLY A 13 29.91 -44.38 14.22
C GLY A 13 30.05 -42.97 14.80
N VAL A 14 31.21 -42.63 15.36
CA VAL A 14 31.48 -41.29 15.89
C VAL A 14 31.48 -40.24 14.77
N THR A 15 32.09 -40.53 13.62
CA THR A 15 32.06 -39.60 12.48
C THR A 15 30.66 -39.38 11.95
N LEU A 16 29.84 -40.42 11.86
CA LEU A 16 28.46 -40.30 11.40
C LEU A 16 27.62 -39.47 12.39
N ALA A 17 27.77 -39.72 13.69
CA ALA A 17 27.12 -38.93 14.73
C ALA A 17 27.55 -37.46 14.69
N ALA A 18 28.84 -37.18 14.52
CA ALA A 18 29.37 -35.82 14.40
C ALA A 18 28.80 -35.09 13.18
N VAL A 19 28.79 -35.72 12.00
CA VAL A 19 28.22 -35.14 10.78
C VAL A 19 26.72 -34.87 10.96
N THR A 20 26.00 -35.79 11.59
CA THR A 20 24.56 -35.64 11.84
C THR A 20 24.30 -34.47 12.79
N ALA A 21 25.08 -34.35 13.86
CA ALA A 21 25.00 -33.24 14.79
C ALA A 21 25.34 -31.90 14.12
N THR A 22 26.38 -31.84 13.29
CA THR A 22 26.74 -30.61 12.54
C THR A 22 25.66 -30.20 11.55
N LEU A 23 25.03 -31.16 10.86
CA LEU A 23 23.93 -30.85 9.94
C LEU A 23 22.68 -30.39 10.70
N ALA A 24 22.32 -31.08 11.79
CA ALA A 24 21.15 -30.77 12.59
C ALA A 24 21.26 -29.42 13.32
N PHE A 25 22.44 -29.10 13.88
CA PHE A 25 22.63 -27.90 14.71
C PHE A 25 23.42 -26.79 14.03
N GLY A 26 24.02 -27.02 12.86
CA GLY A 26 24.82 -26.03 12.16
C GLY A 26 24.14 -25.51 10.88
N VAL A 27 23.69 -26.41 10.01
CA VAL A 27 23.23 -26.01 8.67
C VAL A 27 21.76 -25.59 8.64
N VAL A 28 20.87 -26.37 9.28
CA VAL A 28 19.44 -26.05 9.36
C VAL A 28 19.18 -24.74 10.10
N PRO A 29 19.65 -24.54 11.35
CA PRO A 29 19.41 -23.29 12.07
C PRO A 29 20.07 -22.08 11.41
N PHE A 30 21.15 -22.26 10.64
CA PHE A 30 21.77 -21.17 9.88
C PHE A 30 20.93 -20.72 8.69
N ARG A 31 20.31 -21.66 7.95
CA ARG A 31 19.38 -21.35 6.85
C ARG A 31 18.12 -20.68 7.38
N ASP A 32 17.52 -21.25 8.43
CA ASP A 32 16.32 -20.68 9.05
C ASP A 32 16.58 -19.26 9.57
N TRP A 33 17.75 -18.99 10.14
CA TRP A 33 18.15 -17.65 10.56
C TRP A 33 18.29 -16.67 9.38
N LEU A 34 18.87 -17.10 8.25
CA LEU A 34 18.96 -16.28 7.05
C LEU A 34 17.59 -15.96 6.47
N ASP A 35 16.71 -16.95 6.37
CA ASP A 35 15.35 -16.79 5.87
C ASP A 35 14.55 -15.88 6.80
N GLN A 36 14.63 -16.10 8.11
CA GLN A 36 13.98 -15.24 9.11
C GLN A 36 14.52 -13.80 9.05
N ARG A 37 15.81 -13.60 8.78
CA ARG A 37 16.38 -12.27 8.59
C ARG A 37 15.79 -11.58 7.36
N GLN A 38 15.69 -12.28 6.23
CA GLN A 38 15.08 -11.74 5.01
C GLN A 38 13.62 -11.37 5.24
N VAL A 39 12.83 -12.29 5.82
CA VAL A 39 11.43 -12.03 6.17
C VAL A 39 11.31 -10.81 7.09
N ASN A 40 12.16 -10.68 8.11
CA ASN A 40 12.16 -9.49 8.98
C ASN A 40 12.50 -8.20 8.24
N GLN A 41 13.42 -8.24 7.28
CA GLN A 41 13.78 -7.07 6.47
C GLN A 41 12.61 -6.65 5.57
N ASP A 42 11.97 -7.62 4.92
CA ASP A 42 10.82 -7.36 4.04
C ASP A 42 9.61 -6.83 4.83
N LEU A 43 9.35 -7.38 6.02
CA LEU A 43 8.27 -6.89 6.88
C LEU A 43 8.54 -5.47 7.37
N ARG A 44 9.79 -5.16 7.75
CA ARG A 44 10.16 -3.79 8.15
C ARG A 44 9.97 -2.81 7.00
N ALA A 45 10.39 -3.17 5.79
CA ALA A 45 10.19 -2.33 4.61
C ALA A 45 8.69 -2.05 4.36
N GLN A 46 7.84 -3.07 4.49
CA GLN A 46 6.39 -2.90 4.36
C GLN A 46 5.79 -2.01 5.46
N VAL A 47 6.26 -2.15 6.71
CA VAL A 47 5.83 -1.27 7.80
C VAL A 47 6.26 0.17 7.54
N ASP A 48 7.51 0.40 7.13
CA ASP A 48 8.03 1.73 6.85
C ASP A 48 7.23 2.41 5.71
N GLU A 49 6.86 1.65 4.66
CA GLU A 49 6.01 2.12 3.57
C GLU A 49 4.61 2.51 4.07
N LEU A 50 3.97 1.66 4.87
CA LEU A 50 2.64 1.95 5.43
C LEU A 50 2.66 3.13 6.40
N GLU A 51 3.68 3.25 7.23
CA GLU A 51 3.84 4.39 8.13
C GLU A 51 4.05 5.69 7.34
N GLN A 52 4.78 5.65 6.24
CA GLN A 52 4.92 6.81 5.36
C GLN A 52 3.58 7.21 4.74
N ALA A 53 2.84 6.25 4.18
CA ALA A 53 1.53 6.51 3.61
C ALA A 53 0.55 7.05 4.66
N ASN A 54 0.56 6.49 5.87
CA ASN A 54 -0.27 6.96 6.98
C ASN A 54 0.04 8.42 7.34
N ARG A 55 1.33 8.79 7.46
CA ARG A 55 1.72 10.20 7.71
C ARG A 55 1.22 11.14 6.61
N ASP A 56 1.35 10.73 5.36
CA ASP A 56 0.87 11.54 4.23
C ASP A 56 -0.66 11.71 4.26
N TYR A 57 -1.40 10.66 4.66
CA TYR A 57 -2.84 10.74 4.85
C TYR A 57 -3.23 11.63 6.04
N GLU A 58 -2.53 11.53 7.18
CA GLU A 58 -2.77 12.38 8.35
C GLU A 58 -2.59 13.86 7.98
N LEU A 59 -1.49 14.22 7.31
CA LEU A 59 -1.25 15.59 6.83
C LEU A 59 -2.37 16.07 5.90
N ARG A 60 -2.86 15.21 5.02
CA ARG A 60 -3.95 15.55 4.09
C ARG A 60 -5.28 15.72 4.82
N ILE A 61 -5.57 14.83 5.78
CA ILE A 61 -6.77 14.92 6.62
C ILE A 61 -6.75 16.24 7.39
N ASP A 62 -5.63 16.59 8.00
CA ASP A 62 -5.47 17.85 8.73
C ASP A 62 -5.69 19.06 7.82
N ALA A 63 -5.10 19.07 6.62
CA ALA A 63 -5.30 20.14 5.65
C ALA A 63 -6.77 20.27 5.21
N LEU A 64 -7.44 19.14 4.95
CA LEU A 64 -8.83 19.10 4.50
C LEU A 64 -9.84 19.45 5.60
N ASN A 65 -9.49 19.25 6.87
CA ASN A 65 -10.36 19.52 8.02
C ASN A 65 -10.26 20.96 8.54
N THR A 66 -9.54 21.84 7.85
CA THR A 66 -9.54 23.26 8.19
C THR A 66 -10.85 23.90 7.75
N ASP A 67 -11.37 24.84 8.56
CA ASP A 67 -12.61 25.56 8.23
C ASP A 67 -12.51 26.26 6.86
N GLU A 68 -11.32 26.77 6.51
CA GLU A 68 -11.06 27.46 5.24
C GLU A 68 -11.13 26.52 4.03
N GLU A 69 -10.50 25.33 4.06
CA GLU A 69 -10.59 24.36 2.95
C GLU A 69 -12.01 23.78 2.84
N ILE A 70 -12.70 23.57 3.96
CA ILE A 70 -14.10 23.15 3.97
C ILE A 70 -14.97 24.21 3.30
N GLU A 71 -14.85 25.48 3.68
CA GLU A 71 -15.61 26.59 3.12
C GLU A 71 -15.33 26.77 1.62
N GLU A 72 -14.05 26.83 1.23
CA GLU A 72 -13.64 26.98 -0.17
C GLU A 72 -14.20 25.85 -1.04
N ARG A 73 -14.12 24.60 -0.57
CA ARG A 73 -14.68 23.45 -1.29
C ARG A 73 -16.21 23.48 -1.33
N ALA A 74 -16.86 23.84 -0.22
CA ALA A 74 -18.31 24.00 -0.16
C ALA A 74 -18.81 25.04 -1.18
N ARG A 75 -18.12 26.17 -1.30
CA ARG A 75 -18.42 27.22 -2.27
C ARG A 75 -18.14 26.76 -3.71
N ARG A 76 -16.95 26.21 -3.96
CA ARG A 76 -16.48 25.85 -5.31
C ARG A 76 -17.21 24.65 -5.91
N GLU A 77 -17.43 23.60 -5.13
CA GLU A 77 -17.95 22.31 -5.62
C GLU A 77 -19.47 22.20 -5.44
N TYR A 78 -20.04 22.86 -4.44
CA TYR A 78 -21.44 22.73 -4.08
C TYR A 78 -22.23 24.05 -4.18
N ASN A 79 -21.58 25.17 -4.50
CA ASN A 79 -22.19 26.51 -4.57
C ASN A 79 -22.92 26.90 -3.26
N LEU A 80 -22.44 26.40 -2.13
CA LEU A 80 -22.97 26.75 -0.82
C LEU A 80 -22.52 28.15 -0.43
N VAL A 81 -23.38 28.85 0.31
CA VAL A 81 -23.13 30.19 0.87
C VAL A 81 -23.50 30.17 2.36
N LEU A 82 -22.97 31.12 3.12
CA LEU A 82 -23.34 31.27 4.54
C LEU A 82 -24.81 31.71 4.69
N PRO A 83 -25.44 31.48 5.85
CA PRO A 83 -26.85 31.82 6.06
C PRO A 83 -27.20 33.30 5.87
N ASP A 84 -26.23 34.21 6.02
CA ASP A 84 -26.35 35.65 5.87
C ASP A 84 -25.84 36.19 4.52
N GLU A 85 -25.52 35.30 3.59
CA GLU A 85 -25.06 35.63 2.24
C GLU A 85 -26.14 35.37 1.17
N GLU A 86 -26.06 36.11 0.06
CA GLU A 86 -26.94 35.93 -1.10
C GLU A 86 -26.15 35.41 -2.32
N ALA A 87 -26.58 34.27 -2.86
CA ALA A 87 -26.00 33.70 -4.06
C ALA A 87 -26.67 34.28 -5.33
N TYR A 88 -25.85 34.86 -6.22
CA TYR A 88 -26.30 35.34 -7.53
C TYR A 88 -25.82 34.40 -8.64
N ALA A 89 -26.75 33.85 -9.41
CA ALA A 89 -26.42 33.05 -10.60
C ALA A 89 -26.47 33.91 -11.86
N VAL A 90 -25.35 34.00 -12.58
CA VAL A 90 -25.31 34.66 -13.89
C VAL A 90 -25.75 33.67 -14.96
N LEU A 91 -26.85 33.99 -15.65
CA LEU A 91 -27.31 33.18 -16.77
C LEU A 91 -26.31 33.28 -17.92
N PRO A 92 -25.96 32.15 -18.57
CA PRO A 92 -25.17 32.20 -19.79
C PRO A 92 -25.92 32.97 -20.89
N PRO A 93 -25.22 33.55 -21.87
CA PRO A 93 -25.86 34.16 -23.02
C PRO A 93 -26.87 33.20 -23.66
N PRO A 94 -28.00 33.71 -24.18
CA PRO A 94 -29.00 32.87 -24.83
C PRO A 94 -28.36 32.09 -25.98
N ALA A 95 -28.77 30.83 -26.13
CA ALA A 95 -28.35 30.02 -27.26
C ALA A 95 -28.71 30.75 -28.58
N PRO A 96 -27.88 30.63 -29.63
CA PRO A 96 -28.17 31.27 -30.91
C PRO A 96 -29.54 30.79 -31.42
N VAL A 97 -30.34 31.75 -31.92
CA VAL A 97 -31.67 31.47 -32.46
C VAL A 97 -31.51 30.50 -33.63
N ARG A 98 -31.95 29.26 -33.45
CA ARG A 98 -32.04 28.28 -34.53
C ARG A 98 -33.30 28.60 -35.33
N GLN A 99 -33.15 28.97 -36.60
CA GLN A 99 -34.29 29.08 -37.50
C GLN A 99 -34.86 27.68 -37.72
N LEU A 100 -36.05 27.42 -37.17
CA LEU A 100 -36.80 26.21 -37.46
C LEU A 100 -37.40 26.34 -38.86
N PRO A 101 -37.39 25.27 -39.69
CA PRO A 101 -38.11 25.28 -40.96
C PRO A 101 -39.59 25.58 -40.68
N GLY A 102 -40.17 26.58 -41.35
CA GLY A 102 -41.57 26.99 -41.16
C GLY A 102 -42.61 25.97 -41.66
N VAL A 103 -42.18 24.81 -42.16
CA VAL A 103 -43.04 23.78 -42.73
C VAL A 103 -42.69 22.43 -42.11
N TRP A 104 -43.71 21.79 -41.55
CA TRP A 104 -43.64 20.41 -41.07
C TRP A 104 -43.51 19.42 -42.24
N PRO A 105 -42.78 18.29 -42.10
CA PRO A 105 -41.96 17.88 -40.95
C PRO A 105 -40.57 18.55 -40.95
N PHE A 106 -40.00 18.73 -39.75
CA PHE A 106 -38.74 19.45 -39.53
C PHE A 106 -37.48 18.68 -39.96
N ASN A 107 -37.57 17.79 -40.94
CA ASN A 107 -36.52 16.88 -41.38
C ASN A 107 -36.04 17.18 -42.80
N ARG A 108 -34.90 17.87 -42.92
CA ARG A 108 -33.80 17.57 -43.85
C ARG A 108 -32.48 18.04 -43.25
#